data_AF-A0A3M3AFK5-F1
#
_entry.id   AF-A0A3M3AFK5-F1
#
_cell.length_a   1.000
_cell.length_b   1.000
_cell.length_c   1.000
_cell.angle_alpha   90.00
_cell.angle_beta   90.00
_cell.angle_gamma   90.00
#
_symmetry.space_group_name_H-M   'P 1'
#
loop_
_entity.id
_entity.type
_entity.pdbx_description
1 polymer ?
#
loop_
_entity_poly.entity_id
_entity_poly.type
_entity_poly.pdbx_seq_one_letter_code
_entity_poly.pdbx_strand_id
1 'polypeptide(L)'
;MGLNGSGKSTLLKIMAGVDTEFDGEARPMPELNVGYLPQEPQLDPEKTVREVVEEAVSVIKDAQARLDQVYAEYAEPDADFDKLAAEQAKLESILQASDGHNLERQLEVAADALRLPAWDAKVSVLSGGEKRRVALCRLLLSAPDMLLLDEP
;
A
#
# COMPACT_ATOMS: atom_id res chain seq x y z
N MET A 1 -22.56 3.50 -19.14
CA MET A 1 -21.77 4.67 -18.70
C MET A 1 -22.73 5.84 -18.53
N GLY A 2 -22.86 6.39 -17.33
CA GLY A 2 -23.73 7.55 -17.03
C GLY A 2 -23.10 8.90 -17.39
N LEU A 3 -23.93 9.94 -17.52
CA LEU A 3 -23.53 11.32 -17.85
C LEU A 3 -22.65 11.94 -16.77
N ASN A 4 -21.85 12.95 -17.11
CA ASN A 4 -21.18 13.79 -16.12
C ASN A 4 -22.23 14.39 -15.17
N GLY A 5 -21.95 14.35 -13.87
CA GLY A 5 -22.91 14.77 -12.83
C GLY A 5 -23.97 13.71 -12.47
N SER A 6 -23.89 12.48 -12.99
CA SER A 6 -24.80 11.39 -12.59
C SER A 6 -24.55 10.82 -11.18
N GLY A 7 -23.55 11.32 -10.46
CA GLY A 7 -23.26 10.92 -9.07
C GLY A 7 -22.39 9.68 -8.92
N LYS A 8 -21.77 9.14 -9.99
CA LYS A 8 -20.92 7.94 -9.90
C LYS A 8 -19.74 8.09 -8.93
N SER A 9 -18.98 9.18 -9.07
CA SER A 9 -17.83 9.44 -8.20
C SER A 9 -18.27 9.61 -6.75
N THR A 10 -19.43 10.26 -6.52
CA THR A 10 -20.05 10.34 -5.19
C THR A 10 -20.41 8.95 -4.66
N LEU A 11 -21.04 8.10 -5.47
CA LEU A 11 -21.37 6.72 -5.10
C LEU A 11 -20.11 5.92 -4.72
N LEU A 12 -19.05 5.99 -5.52
CA LEU A 12 -17.79 5.29 -5.23
C LEU A 12 -17.13 5.81 -3.94
N LYS A 13 -17.16 7.12 -3.69
CA LYS A 13 -16.66 7.70 -2.43
C LYS A 13 -17.46 7.23 -1.22
N ILE A 14 -18.78 7.15 -1.33
CA ILE A 14 -19.65 6.59 -0.28
C ILE A 14 -19.31 5.12 -0.03
N MET A 15 -19.21 4.31 -1.09
CA MET A 15 -18.86 2.89 -0.97
C MET A 15 -17.45 2.67 -0.41
N ALA A 16 -16.52 3.59 -0.68
CA ALA A 16 -15.16 3.57 -0.14
C ALA A 16 -15.06 4.10 1.30
N GLY A 17 -16.16 4.60 1.88
CA GLY A 17 -16.16 5.25 3.20
C GLY A 17 -15.47 6.61 3.24
N VAL A 18 -15.17 7.20 2.07
CA VAL A 18 -14.55 8.54 1.94
C VAL A 18 -15.60 9.63 2.16
N ASP A 19 -16.82 9.43 1.65
CA ASP A 19 -17.94 10.35 1.84
C ASP A 19 -18.97 9.69 2.76
N THR A 20 -19.24 10.33 3.90
CA THR A 20 -20.12 9.81 4.95
C THR A 20 -21.38 10.66 5.15
N GLU A 21 -21.51 11.74 4.38
CA GLU A 21 -22.64 12.67 4.47
C GLU A 21 -23.70 12.32 3.42
N PHE A 22 -24.51 11.30 3.71
CA PHE A 22 -25.58 10.85 2.81
C PHE A 22 -26.81 10.35 3.58
N ASP A 23 -27.96 10.37 2.92
CA ASP A 23 -29.19 9.78 3.45
C ASP A 23 -29.23 8.26 3.18
N GLY A 24 -29.70 7.48 4.16
CA GLY A 24 -29.83 6.03 4.07
C GLY A 24 -28.69 5.25 4.74
N GLU A 25 -28.42 4.04 4.27
CA GLU A 25 -27.39 3.17 4.86
C GLU A 25 -26.45 2.62 3.77
N ALA A 26 -25.14 2.81 3.96
CA ALA A 26 -24.09 2.12 3.23
C ALA A 26 -23.16 1.45 4.25
N ARG A 27 -23.08 0.12 4.21
CA ARG A 27 -22.26 -0.67 5.15
C ARG A 27 -21.46 -1.71 4.37
N PRO A 28 -20.12 -1.69 4.41
CA PRO A 28 -19.32 -2.80 3.88
C PRO A 28 -19.53 -4.06 4.74
N MET A 29 -19.17 -5.22 4.19
CA MET A 29 -19.05 -6.42 5.02
C MET A 29 -18.00 -6.18 6.11
N PRO A 30 -18.20 -6.68 7.35
CA PRO A 30 -17.19 -6.59 8.39
C PRO A 30 -15.85 -7.16 7.90
N GLU A 31 -14.75 -6.49 8.27
CA GLU A 31 -13.38 -6.88 7.94
C GLU A 31 -13.00 -6.80 6.44
N LEU A 32 -13.89 -6.33 5.57
CA LEU A 32 -13.60 -6.13 4.15
C LEU A 32 -12.59 -4.99 3.95
N ASN A 33 -11.43 -5.29 3.37
CA ASN A 33 -10.42 -4.30 2.99
C ASN A 33 -10.78 -3.68 1.64
N VAL A 34 -11.33 -2.47 1.65
CA VAL A 34 -11.75 -1.75 0.43
C VAL A 34 -10.65 -0.81 -0.04
N GLY A 35 -10.11 -1.08 -1.23
CA GLY A 35 -9.17 -0.21 -1.91
C GLY A 35 -9.88 0.77 -2.85
N TYR A 36 -9.57 2.06 -2.73
CA TYR A 36 -10.16 3.10 -3.58
C TYR A 36 -9.10 3.89 -4.35
N LEU A 37 -9.26 4.00 -5.67
CA LEU A 37 -8.45 4.86 -6.54
C LEU A 37 -9.31 6.03 -7.04
N PRO A 38 -9.09 7.27 -6.57
CA PRO A 38 -9.78 8.43 -7.11
C PRO A 38 -9.30 8.76 -8.53
N GLN A 39 -10.10 9.55 -9.25
CA GLN A 39 -9.79 10.03 -10.59
C GLN A 39 -8.44 10.78 -10.65
N GLU A 40 -8.19 11.63 -9.65
CA GLU A 40 -6.93 12.36 -9.46
C GLU A 40 -6.25 11.92 -8.16
N PRO A 41 -5.34 10.93 -8.21
CA PRO A 41 -4.66 10.46 -7.02
C PRO A 41 -3.70 11.51 -6.47
N GLN A 42 -3.81 11.73 -5.17
CA GLN A 42 -2.93 12.59 -4.41
C GLN A 42 -1.73 11.76 -3.93
N LEU A 43 -0.56 12.14 -4.39
CA LEU A 43 0.73 11.56 -4.02
C LEU A 43 1.63 12.67 -3.48
N ASP A 44 2.45 12.35 -2.49
CA ASP A 44 3.43 13.29 -1.94
C ASP A 44 4.46 13.66 -3.03
N PRO A 45 4.55 14.94 -3.45
CA PRO A 45 5.43 15.37 -4.54
C PRO A 45 6.92 15.18 -4.22
N GLU A 46 7.28 15.12 -2.94
CA GLU A 46 8.67 14.97 -2.48
C GLU A 46 9.13 13.52 -2.46
N LYS A 47 8.22 12.55 -2.53
CA LYS A 47 8.57 11.13 -2.60
C LYS A 47 9.00 10.71 -4.00
N THR A 48 9.80 9.68 -4.06
CA THR A 48 10.13 8.91 -5.26
C THR A 48 9.02 7.90 -5.58
N VAL A 49 9.00 7.39 -6.81
CA VAL A 49 8.10 6.29 -7.20
C VAL A 49 8.24 5.11 -6.24
N ARG A 50 9.47 4.72 -5.90
CA ARG A 50 9.74 3.60 -5.00
C ARG A 50 9.16 3.83 -3.61
N GLU A 51 9.41 4.99 -3.01
CA GLU A 51 8.88 5.34 -1.70
C GLU A 51 7.35 5.29 -1.67
N VAL A 52 6.67 5.76 -2.72
CA VAL A 52 5.20 5.69 -2.79
C VAL A 52 4.71 4.25 -2.88
N VAL A 53 5.31 3.43 -3.74
CA VAL A 53 4.87 2.04 -3.93
C VAL A 53 5.13 1.22 -2.66
N GLU A 54 6.26 1.44 -1.99
CA GLU A 54 6.63 0.73 -0.76
C GLU A 54 5.72 1.07 0.44
N GLU A 55 4.95 2.16 0.41
CA GLU A 55 3.94 2.45 1.44
C GLU A 55 2.95 1.28 1.62
N ALA A 56 2.61 0.60 0.52
CA ALA A 56 1.67 -0.52 0.50
C ALA A 56 2.18 -1.74 1.29
N VAL A 57 3.49 -1.83 1.48
CA VAL A 57 4.19 -2.97 2.08
C VAL A 57 5.06 -2.53 3.26
N SER A 58 4.76 -1.35 3.83
CA SER A 58 5.47 -0.76 4.97
C SER A 58 5.56 -1.73 6.15
N VAL A 59 4.47 -2.42 6.49
CA VAL A 59 4.45 -3.43 7.57
C VAL A 59 5.50 -4.53 7.36
N ILE A 60 5.69 -4.99 6.11
CA ILE A 60 6.66 -6.02 5.77
C ILE A 60 8.08 -5.45 5.85
N LYS A 61 8.29 -4.25 5.29
CA LYS A 61 9.61 -3.58 5.33
C LYS A 61 10.04 -3.24 6.76
N ASP A 62 9.13 -2.74 7.57
CA ASP A 62 9.37 -2.42 8.98
C ASP A 62 9.67 -3.69 9.77
N ALA A 63 8.96 -4.79 9.50
CA ALA A 63 9.23 -6.08 10.13
C ALA A 63 10.63 -6.61 9.77
N GLN A 64 11.03 -6.52 8.50
CA GLN A 64 12.36 -6.91 8.05
C GLN A 64 13.45 -6.04 8.68
N ALA A 65 13.29 -4.71 8.66
CA ALA A 65 14.25 -3.79 9.24
C ALA A 65 14.39 -3.99 10.76
N ARG A 66 13.27 -4.25 11.46
CA ARG A 66 13.31 -4.57 12.89
C ARG A 66 13.97 -5.92 13.15
N LEU A 67 13.74 -6.92 12.30
CA LEU A 67 14.39 -8.22 12.43
C LEU A 67 15.91 -8.11 12.29
N ASP A 68 16.40 -7.30 11.34
CA ASP A 68 17.82 -7.02 11.18
C ASP A 68 18.42 -6.33 12.42
N GLN A 69 17.66 -5.43 13.05
CA GLN A 69 18.06 -4.81 14.33
C GLN A 69 18.11 -5.82 15.47
N VAL A 70 17.12 -6.72 15.57
CA VAL A 70 17.11 -7.81 16.55
C VAL A 70 18.36 -8.69 16.39
N TYR A 71 18.76 -8.99 15.16
CA TYR A 71 20.01 -9.72 14.90
C TYR A 71 21.27 -8.96 15.35
N ALA A 72 21.30 -7.64 15.19
CA ALA A 72 22.39 -6.83 15.72
C ALA A 72 22.39 -6.80 17.27
N GLU A 73 21.20 -6.68 17.88
CA GLU A 73 21.03 -6.66 19.34
C GLU A 73 21.49 -7.96 20.01
N TYR A 74 21.37 -9.12 19.34
CA TYR A 74 21.92 -10.38 19.86
C TYR A 74 23.45 -10.38 20.06
N ALA A 75 24.17 -9.47 19.39
CA ALA A 75 25.62 -9.36 19.55
C ALA A 75 26.02 -8.51 20.77
N GLU A 76 25.07 -7.83 21.43
CA GLU A 76 25.35 -6.96 22.56
C GLU A 76 25.58 -7.76 23.87
N PRO A 77 26.51 -7.32 24.73
CA PRO A 77 26.87 -8.07 25.95
C PRO A 77 25.74 -8.19 26.99
N ASP A 78 24.79 -7.26 26.97
CA ASP A 78 23.65 -7.13 27.89
C ASP A 78 22.31 -7.47 27.22
N ALA A 79 22.35 -8.15 26.07
CA ALA A 79 21.19 -8.57 25.32
C ALA A 79 20.24 -9.44 26.17
N ASP A 80 18.95 -9.08 26.15
CA ASP A 80 17.88 -9.90 26.71
C ASP A 80 17.43 -10.93 25.67
N PHE A 81 18.09 -12.10 25.68
CA PHE A 81 17.86 -13.17 24.70
C PHE A 81 16.40 -13.65 24.65
N ASP A 82 15.71 -13.71 25.79
CA ASP A 82 14.32 -14.19 25.85
C ASP A 82 13.38 -13.18 25.17
N LYS A 83 13.59 -11.88 25.42
CA LYS A 83 12.83 -10.82 24.77
C LYS A 83 13.10 -10.77 23.27
N LEU A 84 14.37 -10.86 22.87
CA LEU A 84 14.78 -10.85 21.46
C LEU A 84 14.21 -12.04 20.70
N ALA A 85 14.23 -13.24 21.29
CA ALA A 85 13.66 -14.44 20.67
C ALA A 85 12.14 -14.34 20.47
N ALA A 86 11.42 -13.79 21.46
CA ALA A 86 9.98 -13.57 21.35
C ALA A 86 9.64 -12.54 20.25
N GLU A 87 10.43 -11.46 20.15
CA GLU A 87 10.25 -10.45 19.12
C GLU A 87 10.59 -10.99 17.72
N GLN A 88 11.71 -11.70 17.58
CA GLN A 88 12.11 -12.39 16.36
C GLN A 88 10.99 -13.29 15.84
N ALA A 89 10.43 -14.17 16.69
CA ALA A 89 9.38 -15.09 16.30
C ALA A 89 8.13 -14.37 15.76
N LYS A 90 7.77 -13.23 16.37
CA LYS A 90 6.65 -12.40 15.90
C LYS A 90 6.93 -11.80 14.53
N LEU A 91 8.13 -11.27 14.31
CA LEU A 91 8.53 -10.65 13.05
C LEU A 91 8.62 -11.67 11.92
N GLU A 92 9.23 -12.84 12.17
CA GLU A 92 9.29 -13.94 11.22
C GLU A 92 7.88 -14.43 10.83
N SER A 93 6.95 -14.51 11.79
CA SER A 93 5.55 -14.86 11.50
C SER A 93 4.88 -13.85 10.56
N ILE A 94 5.18 -12.55 10.69
CA ILE A 94 4.66 -11.51 9.79
C ILE A 94 5.25 -11.69 8.39
N LEU A 95 6.58 -11.83 8.29
CA LEU A 95 7.27 -11.98 7.01
C LEU A 95 6.83 -13.25 6.28
N GLN A 96 6.61 -14.35 7.00
CA GLN A 96 6.15 -15.61 6.43
C GLN A 96 4.70 -15.52 5.91
N ALA A 97 3.82 -14.84 6.66
CA ALA A 97 2.41 -14.69 6.26
C ALA A 97 2.24 -13.84 4.99
N SER A 98 3.16 -12.91 4.73
CA SER A 98 3.08 -11.98 3.60
C SER A 98 4.00 -12.32 2.43
N ASP A 99 4.63 -13.51 2.42
CA ASP A 99 5.66 -13.88 1.42
C ASP A 99 6.78 -12.82 1.30
N GLY A 100 7.15 -12.21 2.43
CA GLY A 100 8.01 -11.02 2.50
C GLY A 100 9.40 -11.23 1.89
N HIS A 101 9.90 -12.47 1.84
CA HIS A 101 11.17 -12.80 1.20
C HIS A 101 11.15 -12.61 -0.33
N ASN A 102 9.98 -12.62 -0.96
CA ASN A 102 9.82 -12.37 -2.40
C ASN A 102 9.44 -10.92 -2.71
N LEU A 103 9.40 -10.03 -1.70
CA LEU A 103 8.87 -8.68 -1.84
C LEU A 103 9.52 -7.89 -2.98
N GLU A 104 10.85 -7.87 -3.07
CA GLU A 104 11.56 -7.13 -4.13
C GLU A 104 11.11 -7.60 -5.52
N ARG A 105 11.01 -8.92 -5.72
CA ARG A 105 10.55 -9.49 -7.00
C ARG A 105 9.10 -9.11 -7.28
N GLN A 106 8.23 -9.11 -6.27
CA GLN A 106 6.84 -8.71 -6.43
C GLN A 106 6.72 -7.23 -6.82
N LEU A 107 7.52 -6.35 -6.20
CA LEU A 107 7.58 -4.92 -6.54
C LEU A 107 8.00 -4.70 -8.00
N GLU A 108 9.07 -5.35 -8.44
CA GLU A 108 9.56 -5.23 -9.82
C GLU A 108 8.53 -5.74 -10.84
N VAL A 109 7.93 -6.91 -10.60
CA VAL A 109 6.88 -7.47 -11.48
C VAL A 109 5.67 -6.54 -11.57
N ALA A 110 5.23 -5.97 -10.44
CA ALA A 110 4.10 -5.04 -10.42
C ALA A 110 4.43 -3.73 -11.16
N ALA A 111 5.64 -3.20 -10.96
CA ALA A 111 6.11 -1.99 -11.61
C ALA A 111 6.20 -2.13 -13.13
N ASP A 112 6.74 -3.25 -13.59
CA ASP A 112 6.81 -3.60 -15.01
C ASP A 112 5.42 -3.77 -15.63
N ALA A 113 4.52 -4.50 -14.96
CA ALA A 113 3.16 -4.74 -15.43
C ALA A 113 2.38 -3.42 -15.63
N LEU A 114 2.60 -2.44 -14.75
CA LEU A 114 1.96 -1.13 -14.80
C LEU A 114 2.79 -0.07 -15.53
N ARG A 115 3.96 -0.43 -16.07
CA ARG A 115 4.88 0.48 -16.77
C ARG A 115 5.12 1.75 -15.95
N LEU A 116 5.56 1.56 -14.72
CA LEU A 116 5.90 2.68 -13.85
C LEU A 116 7.10 3.47 -14.41
N PRO A 117 7.21 4.75 -14.07
CA PRO A 117 8.45 5.50 -14.26
C PRO A 117 9.61 4.89 -13.45
N ALA A 118 10.82 5.40 -13.67
CA ALA A 118 11.99 4.98 -12.90
C ALA A 118 11.77 5.11 -11.39
N TRP A 119 12.31 4.15 -10.63
CA TRP A 119 12.11 4.06 -9.19
C TRP A 119 12.54 5.31 -8.41
N ASP A 120 13.60 5.98 -8.86
CA ASP A 120 14.18 7.20 -8.29
C ASP A 120 13.51 8.50 -8.76
N ALA A 121 12.61 8.44 -9.75
CA ALA A 121 11.89 9.61 -10.22
C ALA A 121 11.01 10.20 -9.11
N LYS A 122 11.10 11.51 -8.91
CA LYS A 122 10.25 12.25 -7.96
C LYS A 122 8.82 12.35 -8.49
N VAL A 123 7.83 12.23 -7.59
CA VAL A 123 6.41 12.36 -7.93
C VAL A 123 6.09 13.72 -8.55
N SER A 124 6.80 14.78 -8.14
CA SER A 124 6.63 16.15 -8.67
C SER A 124 6.84 16.26 -10.19
N VAL A 125 7.65 15.40 -10.80
CA VAL A 125 7.94 15.43 -12.25
C VAL A 125 7.02 14.53 -13.09
N LEU A 126 6.16 13.74 -12.45
CA LEU A 126 5.30 12.78 -13.13
C LEU A 126 4.10 13.44 -13.79
N SER A 127 3.74 12.96 -14.98
CA SER A 127 2.45 13.26 -15.61
C SER A 127 1.27 12.71 -14.80
N GLY A 128 0.06 13.21 -15.02
CA GLY A 128 -1.15 12.70 -14.35
C GLY A 128 -1.37 11.20 -14.58
N GLY A 129 -1.11 10.72 -15.80
CA GLY A 129 -1.20 9.30 -16.13
C GLY A 129 -0.15 8.44 -15.42
N GLU A 130 1.06 8.95 -15.20
CA GLU A 130 2.10 8.25 -14.42
C GLU A 130 1.75 8.22 -12.94
N LYS A 131 1.34 9.36 -12.35
CA LYS A 131 0.85 9.41 -10.95
C LYS A 131 -0.27 8.40 -10.72
N ARG A 132 -1.18 8.27 -11.70
CA ARG A 132 -2.25 7.28 -11.64
C ARG A 132 -1.74 5.84 -11.61
N ARG A 133 -0.79 5.48 -12.48
CA ARG A 133 -0.24 4.12 -12.50
C ARG A 133 0.54 3.80 -11.22
N VAL A 134 1.27 4.78 -10.66
CA VAL A 134 1.97 4.64 -9.38
C VAL A 134 0.97 4.43 -8.24
N ALA A 135 -0.10 5.24 -8.16
CA ALA A 135 -1.13 5.10 -7.14
C ALA A 135 -1.90 3.77 -7.27
N LEU A 136 -2.18 3.31 -8.49
CA LEU A 136 -2.77 2.00 -8.74
C LEU A 136 -1.84 0.86 -8.32
N CYS A 137 -0.54 0.96 -8.60
CA CYS A 137 0.45 -0.04 -8.17
C CYS A 137 0.46 -0.18 -6.65
N ARG A 138 0.57 0.95 -5.94
CA ARG A 138 0.48 1.00 -4.47
C ARG A 138 -0.81 0.33 -3.98
N LEU A 139 -1.96 0.65 -4.60
CA LEU A 139 -3.25 0.10 -4.21
C LEU A 139 -3.38 -1.42 -4.44
N LEU A 140 -2.82 -1.93 -5.55
CA LEU A 140 -2.86 -3.37 -5.84
C LEU A 140 -1.96 -4.16 -4.89
N LEU A 141 -0.80 -3.60 -4.54
CA LEU A 141 0.14 -4.24 -3.61
C LEU A 141 -0.37 -4.26 -2.16
N SER A 142 -1.30 -3.37 -1.78
CA SER A 142 -1.94 -3.44 -0.46
C SER A 142 -3.00 -4.56 -0.36
N ALA A 143 -3.12 -5.41 -1.39
CA ALA A 143 -3.98 -6.58 -1.46
C ALA A 143 -5.42 -6.37 -0.92
N PRO A 144 -6.17 -5.38 -1.44
CA PRO A 144 -7.55 -5.16 -1.01
C PRO A 144 -8.47 -6.29 -1.49
N ASP A 145 -9.49 -6.61 -0.70
CA ASP A 145 -10.53 -7.59 -1.04
C ASP A 145 -11.49 -7.07 -2.12
N MET A 146 -11.67 -5.75 -2.16
CA MET A 146 -12.53 -5.07 -3.13
C MET A 146 -11.85 -3.80 -3.66
N LEU A 147 -11.86 -3.62 -4.97
CA LEU A 147 -11.34 -2.43 -5.64
C LEU A 147 -12.47 -1.55 -6.18
N LEU A 148 -12.40 -0.27 -5.84
CA LEU A 148 -13.27 0.79 -6.34
C LEU A 148 -12.40 1.78 -7.14
N LEU A 149 -12.60 1.85 -8.45
CA LEU A 149 -11.80 2.67 -9.35
C LEU A 149 -12.69 3.74 -9.99
N ASP A 150 -12.42 5.02 -9.70
CA ASP A 150 -13.18 6.13 -10.29
C ASP A 150 -12.63 6.44 -11.70
N GLU A 151 -13.37 5.93 -12.70
CA GLU A 151 -13.15 5.96 -14.16
C GLU A 151 -11.70 5.72 -14.65
N PRO A 152 -11.32 4.49 -15.08
CA PRO A 152 -9.98 4.16 -15.60
C PRO A 152 -9.61 4.85 -16.93
#